data_AF-I3T9T3-F1
#
_entry.id   AF-I3T9T3-F1
#
_cell.length_a   1.000
_cell.length_b   1.000
_cell.length_c   1.000
_cell.angle_alpha   90.00
_cell.angle_beta   90.00
_cell.angle_gamma   90.00
#
_symmetry.space_group_name_H-M   'P 1'
#
loop_
_entity.id
_entity.type
_entity.pdbx_description
1 polymer ?
#
loop_
_entity_poly.entity_id
_entity_poly.type
_entity_poly.pdbx_seq_one_letter_code
_entity_poly.pdbx_strand_id
1 'polypeptide(L)' 'MIEDGIIGGGMIPKVNCCIRSLAQGVKTASIIDGRVPHSLLLEILTDEGAGTMITG' A
#
# COMPACT_ATOMS: atom_id res chain seq x y z
N MET A 1 -10.81 -1.15 -9.34
CA MET A 1 -9.96 0.00 -8.92
C MET A 1 -9.03 0.49 -10.03
N ILE A 2 -8.24 -0.37 -10.67
CA ILE A 2 -7.39 0.03 -11.81
C ILE A 2 -8.23 0.17 -13.09
N GLU A 3 -9.08 -0.82 -13.38
CA GLU A 3 -9.97 -0.80 -14.55
C GLU A 3 -11.05 0.30 -14.46
N ASP A 4 -11.46 0.65 -13.23
CA ASP A 4 -12.40 1.77 -12.98
C ASP A 4 -11.73 3.16 -13.13
N GLY A 5 -10.43 3.22 -13.44
CA GLY A 5 -9.68 4.47 -13.63
C GLY A 5 -9.38 5.26 -12.35
N ILE A 6 -9.70 4.73 -11.17
CA ILE A 6 -9.45 5.37 -9.87
C ILE A 6 -7.94 5.42 -9.57
N ILE A 7 -7.21 4.38 -9.96
CA ILE A 7 -5.76 4.27 -9.76
C ILE A 7 -5.06 4.59 -11.08
N GLY A 8 -4.42 5.77 -11.15
CA GLY A 8 -3.78 6.28 -12.36
C GLY A 8 -2.29 6.61 -12.20
N GLY A 9 -1.63 6.84 -13.34
CA GLY A 9 -0.25 7.34 -13.41
C GLY A 9 0.76 6.47 -12.66
N GLY A 10 1.62 7.11 -11.86
CA GLY A 10 2.67 6.44 -11.08
C GLY A 10 2.17 5.51 -9.97
N MET A 11 0.86 5.49 -9.69
CA MET A 11 0.28 4.56 -8.71
C MET A 11 0.07 3.15 -9.27
N ILE A 12 -0.12 3.03 -10.60
CA ILE A 12 -0.28 1.74 -11.28
C ILE A 12 0.93 0.81 -11.02
N PRO A 13 2.20 1.23 -11.24
CA PRO A 13 3.35 0.35 -10.96
C PRO A 13 3.52 0.04 -9.48
N LYS A 14 3.11 0.94 -8.56
CA LYS A 14 3.16 0.69 -7.11
C LYS A 14 2.20 -0.43 -6.72
N VAL A 15 0.96 -0.35 -7.17
CA VAL A 15 -0.07 -1.36 -6.88
C VAL A 15 0.26 -2.71 -7.52
N ASN A 16 0.72 -2.72 -8.77
CA ASN A 16 1.14 -3.96 -9.43
C ASN A 16 2.28 -4.67 -8.68
N CYS A 17 3.23 -3.92 -8.12
CA CYS A 17 4.29 -4.48 -7.29
C CYS A 17 3.73 -5.12 -6.01
N CYS A 18 2.82 -4.42 -5.31
CA CYS A 18 2.16 -4.96 -4.12
C CYS A 18 1.40 -6.26 -4.42
N ILE A 19 0.59 -6.28 -5.49
CA ILE A 19 -0.16 -7.47 -5.91
C ILE A 19 0.78 -8.64 -6.20
N ARG A 20 1.87 -8.39 -6.95
CA ARG A 20 2.85 -9.43 -7.29
C ARG A 20 3.54 -10.00 -6.05
N SER A 21 3.81 -9.19 -5.04
CA SER A 21 4.40 -9.64 -3.77
C SER A 21 3.42 -10.46 -2.94
N LEU A 22 2.16 -10.04 -2.85
CA LEU A 22 1.10 -10.79 -2.16
C LEU A 22 0.90 -12.17 -2.80
N ALA A 23 0.87 -12.24 -4.14
CA ALA A 23 0.76 -13.50 -4.87
C ALA A 23 1.94 -14.47 -4.64
N GLN A 24 3.09 -13.97 -4.16
CA GLN A 24 4.27 -14.77 -3.81
C GLN A 24 4.32 -15.16 -2.32
N GLY A 25 3.26 -14.90 -1.55
CA GLY A 25 3.15 -15.32 -0.15
C GLY A 25 3.48 -14.23 0.88
N VAL A 26 3.62 -12.97 0.46
CA VAL A 26 3.65 -11.85 1.40
C VAL A 26 2.25 -11.69 2.01
N LYS A 27 2.17 -11.50 3.34
CA LYS A 27 0.89 -11.45 4.05
C LYS A 27 0.12 -10.15 3.79
N THR A 28 0.82 -9.03 3.83
CA THR A 28 0.24 -7.68 3.68
C THR A 28 1.24 -6.77 2.99
N ALA A 29 0.74 -5.78 2.24
CA ALA A 29 1.56 -4.75 1.61
C ALA A 29 0.89 -3.38 1.82
N SER A 30 1.61 -2.44 2.43
CA SER A 30 1.08 -1.10 2.71
C SER A 30 1.75 -0.02 1.85
N ILE A 31 0.94 0.91 1.31
CA ILE A 31 1.41 2.12 0.64
C ILE A 31 1.14 3.30 1.59
N ILE A 32 2.20 3.89 2.13
CA ILE A 32 2.13 4.95 3.16
C ILE A 32 2.55 6.33 2.64
N ASP A 33 2.08 7.40 3.30
CA ASP A 33 2.52 8.77 3.01
C ASP A 33 3.82 9.11 3.76
N GLY A 34 4.94 9.08 3.04
CA GLY A 34 6.26 9.41 3.58
C GLY A 34 6.44 10.87 4.03
N ARG A 35 5.49 11.77 3.74
CA ARG A 35 5.55 13.17 4.21
C ARG A 35 5.11 13.32 5.67
N VAL A 36 4.38 12.34 6.19
CA VAL A 36 3.96 12.33 7.59
C VAL A 36 5.15 11.89 8.47
N PRO A 37 5.51 12.68 9.50
CA PRO A 37 6.57 12.30 10.44
C PRO A 37 6.29 10.95 11.08
N HIS A 38 7.29 10.08 11.09
CA HIS A 38 7.18 8.73 11.67
C HIS A 38 6.09 7.84 11.04
N SER A 39 5.71 8.08 9.78
CA SER A 39 4.70 7.29 9.05
C SER A 39 4.92 5.78 9.11
N LEU A 40 6.17 5.30 9.06
CA LEU A 40 6.49 3.88 9.21
C LEU A 40 6.11 3.33 10.58
N LEU A 41 6.39 4.08 11.65
CA LEU A 41 6.06 3.66 13.00
C LEU A 41 4.54 3.69 13.22
N LEU A 42 3.86 4.71 12.69
CA LEU A 42 2.41 4.79 12.75
C LEU A 42 1.75 3.60 12.04
N GLU A 43 2.21 3.24 10.84
CA GLU A 43 1.67 2.09 10.10
C GLU A 43 1.83 0.76 10.83
N ILE A 44 2.90 0.58 11.61
CA ILE A 44 3.21 -0.69 12.28
C ILE A 44 2.62 -0.74 13.70
N LEU A 45 2.57 0.39 14.40
CA LEU A 45 2.29 0.46 15.84
C LEU A 45 0.93 1.06 16.17
N THR A 46 0.11 1.39 15.19
CA THR A 46 -1.26 1.89 15.39
C THR A 46 -2.25 1.14 14.50
N ASP A 47 -3.49 0.97 14.99
CA ASP A 47 -4.55 0.29 14.24
C ASP A 47 -5.11 1.14 13.10
N GLU A 48 -4.99 2.47 13.20
CA GLU A 48 -5.46 3.40 12.17
C GLU A 48 -4.54 3.41 10.93
N GLY A 49 -3.23 3.21 11.14
CA GLY A 49 -2.22 3.22 10.10
C GLY A 49 -1.91 4.64 9.55
N ALA A 50 -1.00 4.71 8.58
CA ALA A 50 -0.58 5.96 7.92
C ALA A 50 -0.73 5.89 6.39
N GLY A 51 -1.53 4.94 5.90
CA GLY A 51 -1.67 4.68 4.47
C GLY A 51 -2.76 3.71 4.11
N THR A 52 -2.58 3.05 2.97
CA THR A 52 -3.50 2.04 2.45
C THR A 52 -2.84 0.68 2.53
N MET A 53 -3.42 -0.22 3.33
CA MET A 53 -3.01 -1.62 3.42
C MET A 53 -3.75 -2.46 2.38
N ILE A 54 -2.99 -3.28 1.66
CA ILE A 54 -3.49 -4.26 0.68
C ILE A 54 -3.25 -5.66 1.24
N THR A 55 -4.30 -6.47 1.26
CA THR A 55 -4.27 -7.86 1.72
C THR A 55 -4.62 -8.79 0.56
N GLY A 56 -4.01 -9.98 0.54
CA GLY A 56 -4.25 -11.03 -0.45
C GLY A 56 -5.40 -11.94 -0.10
#